data_AF-A0A6A4LQ22-F1
#
_entry.id   AF-A0A6A4LQ22-F1
#
_cell.length_a   1.000
_cell.length_b   1.000
_cell.length_c   1.000
_cell.angle_alpha   90.00
_cell.angle_beta   90.00
_cell.angle_gamma   90.00
#
_symmetry.space_group_name_H-M   'P 1'
#
loop_
_entity.id
_entity.type
_entity.pdbx_description
1 polymer ?
#
loop_
_entity_poly.entity_id
_entity_poly.type
_entity_poly.pdbx_seq_one_letter_code
_entity_poly.pdbx_strand_id
1 'polypeptide(L)'
;MNSPFGSPSVNAVGAQPKKDNSNRNMQSAEQLVLDLSNPDLRENALLELSKKRELFQDLAPLLWNSFGTIAALLQEIVSIYPVLSPPNLTPAQSNRVCNALALLQCVASHPDTRMSFLNAHIPLYLYPFLNTTSKSRPFEYLRLTSLGVIGALVKVLHPAFFNIYLP
;
A
#
# COMPACT_ATOMS: atom_id res chain seq x y z
N MET A 1 29.95 19.56 65.45
CA MET A 1 30.92 18.90 64.55
C MET A 1 30.19 17.82 63.75
N ASN A 2 30.17 18.00 62.42
CA ASN A 2 30.22 17.04 61.31
C ASN A 2 29.25 15.85 61.18
N SER A 3 28.49 15.86 60.07
CA SER A 3 28.02 14.70 59.28
C SER A 3 29.21 13.94 58.63
N PRO A 4 29.06 12.73 58.01
CA PRO A 4 28.32 12.52 56.74
C PRO A 4 27.48 11.21 56.69
N PHE A 5 26.30 11.15 56.05
CA PHE A 5 26.02 10.99 54.62
C PHE A 5 26.62 9.73 53.95
N GLY A 6 25.76 8.77 53.63
CA GLY A 6 26.01 7.63 52.74
C GLY A 6 24.71 7.19 52.05
N SER A 7 24.55 7.58 50.79
CA SER A 7 23.37 7.40 49.93
C SER A 7 23.26 5.99 49.35
N PRO A 8 22.06 5.45 49.05
CA PRO A 8 21.89 4.49 47.96
C PRO A 8 21.55 5.23 46.66
N SER A 9 22.31 4.89 45.61
CA SER A 9 22.18 5.37 44.24
C SER A 9 20.81 5.04 43.66
N VAL A 10 20.02 6.07 43.32
CA VAL A 10 18.85 5.93 42.43
C VAL A 10 19.33 5.99 40.99
N ASN A 11 19.52 4.82 40.38
CA ASN A 11 19.60 4.70 38.93
C ASN A 11 18.23 5.04 38.33
N ALA A 12 18.04 6.32 38.00
CA ALA A 12 16.99 6.74 37.09
C ALA A 12 17.38 6.30 35.66
N VAL A 13 17.05 5.04 35.33
CA VAL A 13 17.07 4.58 33.94
C VAL A 13 15.92 5.30 33.23
N GLY A 14 16.28 6.33 32.47
CA GLY A 14 15.35 7.14 31.69
C GLY A 14 14.51 6.26 30.75
N ALA A 15 13.20 6.31 30.93
CA ALA A 15 12.25 5.86 29.93
C ALA A 15 12.34 6.80 28.72
N GLN A 16 13.06 6.39 27.67
CA GLN A 16 13.03 7.09 26.38
C GLN A 16 11.66 6.97 25.70
N PRO A 17 11.20 8.01 24.98
CA PRO A 17 9.81 8.14 24.54
C PRO A 17 9.57 7.38 23.23
N LYS A 18 8.88 6.24 23.29
CA LYS A 18 8.37 5.54 22.08
C LYS A 18 7.35 6.35 21.27
N LYS A 19 6.77 7.41 21.84
CA LYS A 19 5.73 8.24 21.18
C LYS A 19 6.28 9.18 20.09
N ASP A 20 7.53 9.62 20.21
CA ASP A 20 8.05 10.69 19.33
C ASP A 20 8.42 10.18 17.93
N ASN A 21 8.85 8.91 17.84
CA ASN A 21 9.26 8.30 16.56
C ASN A 21 8.05 7.91 15.69
N SER A 22 6.96 7.43 16.30
CA SER A 22 5.72 7.09 15.58
C SER A 22 5.06 8.31 14.95
N ASN A 23 5.12 9.46 15.63
CA ASN A 23 4.55 10.72 15.13
C ASN A 23 5.30 11.24 13.91
N ARG A 24 6.64 11.17 13.92
CA ARG A 24 7.48 11.54 12.76
C ARG A 24 7.28 10.60 11.57
N ASN A 25 7.10 9.31 11.84
CA ASN A 25 6.82 8.32 10.80
C ASN A 25 5.46 8.57 10.14
N MET A 26 4.43 8.93 10.93
CA MET A 26 3.10 9.25 10.42
C MET A 26 3.11 10.52 9.55
N GLN A 27 3.76 11.60 10.01
CA GLN A 27 3.93 12.82 9.22
C GLN A 27 4.66 12.56 7.91
N SER A 28 5.64 11.66 7.90
CA SER A 28 6.31 11.23 6.67
C SER A 28 5.39 10.43 5.74
N ALA A 29 4.47 9.62 6.26
CA ALA A 29 3.53 8.86 5.45
C ALA A 29 2.48 9.77 4.79
N GLU A 30 1.94 10.74 5.53
CA GLU A 30 1.00 11.74 4.99
C GLU A 30 1.61 12.52 3.83
N GLN A 31 2.86 12.98 3.98
CA GLN A 31 3.57 13.66 2.90
C GLN A 31 3.76 12.76 1.67
N LEU A 32 4.17 11.50 1.88
CA LEU A 32 4.31 10.55 0.78
C LEU A 32 2.97 10.28 0.06
N VAL A 33 1.86 10.26 0.80
CA VAL A 33 0.52 10.12 0.21
C VAL A 33 0.15 11.35 -0.62
N LEU A 34 0.49 12.55 -0.17
CA LEU A 34 0.31 13.78 -0.97
C LEU A 34 1.18 13.73 -2.24
N ASP A 35 2.41 13.25 -2.12
CA ASP A 35 3.36 13.14 -3.23
C ASP A 35 2.87 12.16 -4.32
N LEU A 36 1.99 11.20 -4.00
CA LEU A 36 1.35 10.34 -5.02
C LEU A 36 0.55 11.12 -6.05
N SER A 37 -0.01 12.28 -5.66
CA SER A 37 -0.78 13.13 -6.56
C SER A 37 0.11 13.84 -7.58
N ASN A 38 1.40 14.09 -7.23
CA ASN A 38 2.36 14.73 -8.11
C ASN A 38 3.06 13.69 -9.01
N PRO A 39 2.90 13.71 -10.35
CA PRO A 39 3.52 12.75 -11.26
C PRO A 39 5.03 12.62 -11.12
N ASP A 40 5.74 13.71 -10.80
CA ASP A 40 7.20 13.75 -10.69
C ASP A 40 7.71 13.04 -9.42
N LEU A 41 6.91 13.06 -8.36
CA LEU A 41 7.26 12.47 -7.06
C LEU A 41 6.65 11.08 -6.86
N ARG A 42 5.60 10.76 -7.63
CA ARG A 42 4.79 9.56 -7.46
C ARG A 42 5.59 8.27 -7.46
N GLU A 43 6.57 8.13 -8.36
CA GLU A 43 7.36 6.89 -8.44
C GLU A 43 8.14 6.60 -7.16
N ASN A 44 8.77 7.63 -6.60
CA ASN A 44 9.47 7.52 -5.33
C ASN A 44 8.50 7.28 -4.17
N ALA A 45 7.36 8.00 -4.16
CA ALA A 45 6.33 7.84 -3.15
C ALA A 45 5.74 6.42 -3.12
N LEU A 46 5.46 5.84 -4.29
CA LEU A 46 5.00 4.45 -4.44
C LEU A 46 5.99 3.46 -3.83
N LEU A 47 7.28 3.62 -4.14
CA LEU A 47 8.35 2.74 -3.65
C LEU A 47 8.49 2.83 -2.13
N GLU A 48 8.47 4.03 -1.56
CA GLU A 48 8.64 4.22 -0.12
C GLU A 48 7.41 3.78 0.67
N LEU A 49 6.20 4.07 0.18
CA LEU A 49 4.97 3.60 0.81
C LEU A 49 4.83 2.08 0.73
N SER A 50 5.21 1.44 -0.38
CA SER A 50 5.11 -0.02 -0.53
C SER A 50 6.00 -0.77 0.46
N LYS A 51 7.19 -0.22 0.79
CA LYS A 51 8.09 -0.76 1.83
C LYS A 51 7.54 -0.57 3.24
N LYS A 52 6.89 0.57 3.50
CA LYS A 52 6.42 0.94 4.84
C LYS A 52 4.99 0.46 5.14
N ARG A 53 4.35 -0.25 4.21
CA ARG A 53 2.95 -0.66 4.31
C ARG A 53 2.59 -1.49 5.55
N GLU A 54 3.55 -2.18 6.15
CA GLU A 54 3.36 -2.98 7.37
C GLU A 54 3.57 -2.18 8.66
N LEU A 55 4.18 -0.99 8.56
CA LEU A 55 4.50 -0.14 9.71
C LEU A 55 3.33 0.73 10.15
N PHE A 56 2.32 0.87 9.29
CA PHE A 56 1.21 1.80 9.48
C PHE A 56 -0.12 1.05 9.39
N GLN A 57 -0.71 0.74 10.54
CA GLN A 57 -2.03 0.10 10.60
C GLN A 57 -3.12 0.95 9.91
N ASP A 58 -3.01 2.28 10.03
CA ASP A 58 -3.98 3.23 9.47
C ASP A 58 -3.65 3.72 8.05
N LEU A 59 -2.68 3.10 7.36
CA LEU A 59 -2.31 3.51 6.00
C LEU A 59 -3.44 3.31 5.00
N ALA A 60 -4.22 2.25 5.13
CA ALA A 60 -5.31 1.97 4.21
C ALA A 60 -6.42 3.04 4.28
N PRO A 61 -6.95 3.41 5.46
CA PRO A 61 -7.83 4.57 5.59
C PRO A 61 -7.22 5.87 5.09
N LEU A 62 -5.92 6.12 5.32
CA LEU A 62 -5.24 7.31 4.83
C LEU A 62 -5.21 7.37 3.30
N LEU A 63 -4.84 6.27 2.65
CA LEU A 63 -4.83 6.16 1.18
C LEU A 63 -6.23 6.31 0.57
N TRP A 64 -7.25 5.77 1.23
CA TRP A 64 -8.62 5.80 0.73
C TRP A 64 -9.26 7.19 0.84
N ASN A 65 -9.06 7.86 1.96
CA ASN A 65 -9.70 9.15 2.25
C ASN A 65 -8.92 10.36 1.74
N SER A 66 -7.65 10.17 1.36
CA SER A 66 -6.85 11.23 0.75
C SER A 66 -7.32 11.55 -0.68
N PHE A 67 -7.53 12.83 -0.95
CA PHE A 67 -8.02 13.30 -2.25
C PHE A 67 -7.08 12.89 -3.38
N GLY A 68 -7.64 12.34 -4.46
CA GLY A 68 -6.89 11.97 -5.66
C GLY A 68 -5.96 10.75 -5.53
N THR A 69 -5.78 10.19 -4.33
CA THR A 69 -4.81 9.11 -4.10
C THR A 69 -5.20 7.82 -4.83
N ILE A 70 -6.44 7.34 -4.65
CA ILE A 70 -6.93 6.15 -5.36
C ILE A 70 -6.93 6.36 -6.88
N ALA A 71 -7.28 7.57 -7.35
CA ALA A 71 -7.23 7.91 -8.77
C ALA A 71 -5.79 7.86 -9.31
N ALA A 72 -4.80 8.35 -8.56
CA ALA A 72 -3.40 8.25 -8.92
C ALA A 72 -2.92 6.79 -9.00
N LEU A 73 -3.33 5.93 -8.06
CA LEU A 73 -3.02 4.49 -8.11
C LEU A 73 -3.66 3.80 -9.32
N LEU A 74 -4.92 4.14 -9.65
CA LEU A 74 -5.59 3.65 -10.85
C LEU A 74 -4.91 4.15 -12.14
N GLN A 75 -4.39 5.37 -12.14
CA GLN A 75 -3.65 5.93 -13.27
C GLN A 75 -2.40 5.10 -13.57
N GLU A 76 -1.69 4.64 -12.53
CA GLU A 76 -0.52 3.75 -12.70
C GLU A 76 -0.90 2.41 -13.34
N ILE A 77 -2.05 1.84 -12.96
CA ILE A 77 -2.58 0.62 -13.57
C ILE A 77 -2.90 0.83 -15.04
N VAL A 78 -3.70 1.86 -15.35
CA VAL A 78 -4.16 2.12 -16.72
C VAL A 78 -2.99 2.50 -17.64
N SER A 79 -1.94 3.13 -17.11
CA SER A 79 -0.76 3.56 -17.88
C SER A 79 -0.03 2.41 -18.57
N ILE A 80 -0.11 1.18 -18.03
CA ILE A 80 0.57 0.02 -18.60
C ILE A 80 -0.30 -0.80 -19.57
N TYR A 81 -1.59 -0.51 -19.70
CA TYR A 81 -2.47 -1.24 -20.63
C TYR A 81 -1.96 -1.28 -22.08
N PRO A 82 -1.40 -0.19 -22.66
CA PRO A 82 -0.89 -0.22 -24.04
C PRO A 82 0.28 -1.20 -24.25
N VAL A 83 0.99 -1.59 -23.20
CA VAL A 83 2.16 -2.49 -23.28
C VAL A 83 1.85 -3.93 -22.85
N LEU A 84 0.58 -4.22 -22.55
CA LEU A 84 0.12 -5.60 -22.29
C LEU A 84 -0.04 -6.40 -23.59
N SER A 85 -0.48 -5.72 -24.66
CA SER A 85 -0.67 -6.31 -25.99
C SER A 85 -0.39 -5.26 -27.08
N PRO A 86 0.71 -5.38 -27.85
CA PRO A 86 1.73 -6.42 -27.78
C PRO A 86 2.54 -6.38 -26.47
N PRO A 87 3.08 -7.53 -26.00
CA PRO A 87 3.67 -7.65 -24.66
C PRO A 87 5.06 -7.02 -24.57
N ASN A 88 5.10 -5.71 -24.29
CA ASN A 88 6.33 -4.90 -24.23
C ASN A 88 6.60 -4.32 -22.82
N LEU A 89 6.03 -4.93 -21.78
CA LEU A 89 6.20 -4.49 -20.40
C LEU A 89 7.65 -4.64 -19.92
N THR A 90 8.27 -3.52 -19.56
CA THR A 90 9.64 -3.53 -19.02
C THR A 90 9.67 -3.89 -17.53
N PRO A 91 10.82 -4.36 -17.00
CA PRO A 91 10.98 -4.59 -15.57
C PRO A 91 10.70 -3.34 -14.71
N ALA A 92 11.11 -2.15 -15.16
CA ALA A 92 10.88 -0.90 -14.44
C ALA A 92 9.37 -0.56 -14.36
N GLN A 93 8.65 -0.67 -15.48
CA GLN A 93 7.20 -0.47 -15.51
C GLN A 93 6.45 -1.47 -14.62
N SER A 94 6.84 -2.75 -14.68
CA SER A 94 6.27 -3.81 -13.84
C SER A 94 6.51 -3.51 -12.35
N ASN A 95 7.72 -3.14 -11.95
CA ASN A 95 8.02 -2.78 -10.56
C ASN A 95 7.19 -1.59 -10.06
N ARG A 96 7.09 -0.54 -10.89
CA ARG A 96 6.34 0.67 -10.55
C ARG A 96 4.84 0.38 -10.35
N VAL A 97 4.19 -0.31 -11.29
CA VAL A 97 2.78 -0.68 -11.13
C VAL A 97 2.59 -1.68 -9.99
N CYS A 98 3.50 -2.62 -9.76
CA CYS A 98 3.42 -3.56 -8.63
C CYS A 98 3.53 -2.85 -7.28
N ASN A 99 4.29 -1.76 -7.16
CA ASN A 99 4.26 -0.92 -5.96
C ASN A 99 2.88 -0.30 -5.73
N ALA A 100 2.20 0.17 -6.80
CA ALA A 100 0.84 0.66 -6.70
C ALA A 100 -0.16 -0.46 -6.31
N LEU A 101 -0.03 -1.64 -6.92
CA LEU A 101 -0.83 -2.82 -6.56
C LEU A 101 -0.62 -3.25 -5.11
N ALA A 102 0.61 -3.14 -4.58
CA ALA A 102 0.91 -3.42 -3.19
C ALA A 102 0.15 -2.49 -2.23
N LEU A 103 -0.03 -1.22 -2.59
CA LEU A 103 -0.83 -0.27 -1.81
C LEU A 103 -2.33 -0.56 -1.92
N LEU A 104 -2.82 -0.90 -3.12
CA LEU A 104 -4.20 -1.34 -3.31
C LEU A 104 -4.50 -2.64 -2.55
N GLN A 105 -3.53 -3.55 -2.44
CA GLN A 105 -3.63 -4.74 -1.60
C GLN A 105 -3.83 -4.37 -0.13
N CYS A 106 -3.13 -3.35 0.37
CA CYS A 106 -3.33 -2.85 1.75
C CYS A 106 -4.75 -2.33 1.95
N VAL A 107 -5.24 -1.50 1.03
CA VAL A 107 -6.62 -0.99 1.04
C VAL A 107 -7.65 -2.12 0.98
N ALA A 108 -7.42 -3.14 0.15
CA ALA A 108 -8.27 -4.32 0.04
C ALA A 108 -8.27 -5.19 1.30
N SER A 109 -7.15 -5.23 2.04
CA SER A 109 -7.00 -6.06 3.24
C SER A 109 -7.60 -5.43 4.50
N HIS A 110 -7.75 -4.10 4.54
CA HIS A 110 -8.19 -3.38 5.73
C HIS A 110 -9.73 -3.40 5.88
N PRO A 111 -10.28 -3.71 7.07
CA PRO A 111 -11.72 -3.88 7.27
C PRO A 111 -12.54 -2.65 6.88
N ASP A 112 -12.05 -1.45 7.19
CA ASP A 112 -12.81 -0.21 6.99
C ASP A 112 -12.88 0.24 5.52
N THR A 113 -11.89 -0.12 4.70
CA THR A 113 -11.80 0.33 3.30
C THR A 113 -12.17 -0.75 2.31
N ARG A 114 -12.08 -2.04 2.70
CA ARG A 114 -12.33 -3.18 1.81
C ARG A 114 -13.70 -3.12 1.13
N MET A 115 -14.76 -2.80 1.87
CA MET A 115 -16.11 -2.79 1.29
C MET A 115 -16.27 -1.64 0.29
N SER A 116 -15.72 -0.47 0.60
CA SER A 116 -15.69 0.68 -0.30
C SER A 116 -14.85 0.38 -1.56
N PHE A 117 -13.71 -0.29 -1.41
CA PHE A 117 -12.87 -0.76 -2.52
C PHE A 117 -13.62 -1.72 -3.45
N LEU A 118 -14.39 -2.65 -2.88
CA LEU A 118 -15.21 -3.59 -3.64
C LEU A 118 -16.35 -2.89 -4.38
N ASN A 119 -17.09 -2.02 -3.69
CA ASN A 119 -18.21 -1.25 -4.25
C ASN A 119 -17.77 -0.24 -5.33
N ALA A 120 -16.52 0.23 -5.26
CA ALA A 120 -15.92 1.08 -6.29
C ALA A 120 -15.51 0.31 -7.56
N HIS A 121 -15.70 -1.02 -7.59
CA HIS A 121 -15.35 -1.88 -8.73
C HIS A 121 -13.88 -1.79 -9.16
N ILE A 122 -12.99 -1.37 -8.25
CA ILE A 122 -11.54 -1.30 -8.49
C ILE A 122 -10.93 -2.65 -8.92
N PRO A 123 -11.35 -3.81 -8.36
CA PRO A 123 -10.79 -5.10 -8.78
C PRO A 123 -10.91 -5.39 -10.28
N LEU A 124 -11.91 -4.83 -10.98
CA LEU A 124 -12.10 -5.01 -12.43
C LEU A 124 -10.90 -4.50 -13.25
N TYR A 125 -10.21 -3.47 -12.78
CA TYR A 125 -9.02 -2.93 -13.44
C TYR A 125 -7.84 -3.91 -13.43
N LEU A 126 -7.88 -4.97 -12.62
CA LEU A 126 -6.80 -5.96 -12.55
C LEU A 126 -7.00 -7.13 -13.53
N TYR A 127 -8.20 -7.30 -14.09
CA TYR A 127 -8.48 -8.40 -15.01
C TYR A 127 -7.63 -8.40 -16.29
N PRO A 128 -7.34 -7.26 -16.93
CA PRO A 128 -6.41 -7.24 -18.06
C PRO A 128 -5.03 -7.81 -17.72
N PHE A 129 -4.55 -7.64 -16.49
CA PHE A 129 -3.27 -8.19 -16.03
C PHE A 129 -3.33 -9.71 -15.89
N LEU A 130 -4.40 -10.22 -15.28
CA LEU A 130 -4.61 -11.66 -15.07
C LEU A 130 -4.78 -12.43 -16.39
N ASN A 131 -5.33 -11.78 -17.43
CA ASN A 131 -5.53 -12.37 -18.75
C ASN A 131 -4.27 -12.42 -19.63
N THR A 132 -3.16 -11.82 -19.19
CA THR A 132 -1.90 -11.86 -19.94
C THR A 132 -1.32 -13.28 -19.98
N THR A 133 -0.80 -13.70 -21.14
CA THR A 133 -0.23 -15.06 -21.35
C THR A 133 1.29 -15.09 -21.43
N SER A 134 1.95 -13.93 -21.53
CA SER A 134 3.41 -13.81 -21.56
C SER A 134 4.06 -14.47 -20.36
N LYS A 135 5.13 -15.25 -20.58
CA LYS A 135 5.91 -15.94 -19.54
C LYS A 135 7.16 -15.18 -19.11
N SER A 136 7.29 -13.93 -19.52
CA SER A 136 8.42 -13.10 -19.09
C SER A 136 8.27 -12.72 -17.61
N ARG A 137 9.40 -12.57 -16.93
CA ARG A 137 9.47 -12.22 -15.49
C ARG A 137 8.64 -10.97 -15.11
N PRO A 138 8.61 -9.88 -15.90
CA PRO A 138 7.77 -8.71 -15.60
C PRO A 138 6.26 -9.02 -15.57
N PHE A 139 5.80 -9.90 -16.48
CA PHE A 139 4.39 -10.30 -16.56
C PHE A 139 4.02 -11.32 -15.47
N GLU A 140 4.90 -12.25 -15.13
CA GLU A 140 4.70 -13.15 -13.99
C GLU A 140 4.59 -12.39 -12.68
N TYR A 141 5.49 -11.42 -12.45
CA TYR A 141 5.44 -10.58 -11.26
C TYR A 141 4.17 -9.73 -11.19
N LEU A 142 3.75 -9.16 -12.32
CA LEU A 142 2.50 -8.40 -12.44
C LEU A 142 1.28 -9.26 -12.07
N ARG A 143 1.17 -10.47 -12.65
CA ARG A 143 0.05 -11.39 -12.36
C ARG A 143 0.05 -11.84 -10.91
N LEU A 144 1.20 -12.21 -10.36
CA LEU A 144 1.32 -12.63 -8.96
C LEU A 144 0.86 -11.53 -7.99
N THR A 145 1.30 -10.29 -8.23
CA THR A 145 0.93 -9.15 -7.39
C THR A 145 -0.57 -8.82 -7.53
N SER A 146 -1.10 -8.88 -8.75
CA SER A 146 -2.54 -8.70 -9.01
C SER A 146 -3.39 -9.76 -8.29
N LEU A 147 -2.97 -11.03 -8.33
CA LEU A 147 -3.60 -12.12 -7.56
C LEU A 147 -3.50 -11.88 -6.06
N GLY A 148 -2.45 -11.22 -5.56
CA GLY A 148 -2.33 -10.81 -4.17
C GLY A 148 -3.43 -9.86 -3.71
N VAL A 149 -3.82 -8.89 -4.56
CA VAL A 149 -4.93 -7.96 -4.29
C VAL A 149 -6.26 -8.72 -4.23
N ILE A 150 -6.55 -9.55 -5.25
CA ILE A 150 -7.76 -10.37 -5.28
C ILE A 150 -7.80 -11.34 -4.09
N GLY A 151 -6.66 -11.96 -3.77
CA GLY A 151 -6.45 -12.84 -2.63
C GLY A 151 -6.77 -12.18 -1.30
N ALA A 152 -6.41 -10.89 -1.13
CA ALA A 152 -6.74 -10.13 0.07
C ALA A 152 -8.24 -9.88 0.22
N LEU A 153 -8.97 -9.68 -0.88
CA LEU A 153 -10.42 -9.51 -0.88
C LEU A 153 -11.14 -10.81 -0.48
N VAL A 154 -10.73 -11.94 -1.06
CA VAL A 154 -11.37 -13.25 -0.80
C VAL A 154 -10.95 -13.87 0.53
N LYS A 155 -9.82 -13.48 1.13
CA LYS A 155 -9.42 -14.00 2.45
C LYS A 155 -10.42 -13.70 3.56
N VAL A 156 -11.25 -12.69 3.40
CA VAL A 156 -12.23 -12.25 4.41
C VAL A 156 -13.62 -12.26 3.83
N LEU A 157 -13.98 -13.38 3.18
CA LEU A 157 -15.24 -13.68 2.50
C LEU A 157 -16.45 -13.06 3.22
N HIS A 158 -16.79 -11.84 2.82
CA HIS A 158 -18.10 -11.26 3.03
C HIS A 158 -18.97 -11.73 1.85
N PRO A 159 -20.21 -12.20 2.06
CA PRO A 159 -21.09 -12.71 1.00
C PRO A 159 -21.28 -11.75 -0.20
N ALA A 160 -20.96 -10.45 -0.02
CA ALA A 160 -20.98 -9.44 -1.07
C ALA A 160 -19.99 -9.66 -2.23
N PHE A 161 -18.84 -10.34 -2.03
CA PHE A 161 -17.91 -10.59 -3.13
C PHE A 161 -18.54 -11.50 -4.20
N PHE A 162 -19.30 -12.51 -3.77
CA PHE A 162 -20.01 -13.39 -4.71
C PHE A 162 -21.17 -12.66 -5.40
N ASN A 163 -21.99 -11.89 -4.67
CA ASN A 163 -23.12 -11.17 -5.28
C ASN A 163 -22.73 -10.12 -6.33
N ILE A 164 -21.51 -9.57 -6.29
CA ILE A 164 -21.05 -8.57 -7.27
C ILE A 164 -20.39 -9.23 -8.50
N TYR A 165 -19.75 -10.39 -8.34
CA TYR A 165 -18.89 -10.98 -9.37
C TYR A 165 -19.35 -12.35 -9.92
N LEU A 166 -20.34 -12.99 -9.28
CA LEU A 166 -21.04 -14.16 -9.81
C LEU A 166 -22.56 -13.95 -9.63
N PRO A 167 -23.30 -13.60 -10.69
CA PRO A 167 -24.77 -13.65 -10.67
C PRO A 167 -25.30 -15.09 -10.60
#